data_AF-A0A010QU08-F1
#
_entry.id   AF-A0A010QU08-F1
#
_cell.length_a   1.000
_cell.length_b   1.000
_cell.length_c   1.000
_cell.angle_alpha   90.00
_cell.angle_beta   90.00
_cell.angle_gamma   90.00
#
_symmetry.space_group_name_H-M   'P 1'
#
loop_
_entity.id
_entity.type
_entity.pdbx_description
1 polymer ?
#
loop_
_entity_poly.entity_id
_entity_poly.type
_entity_poly.pdbx_seq_one_letter_code
_entity_poly.pdbx_strand_id
1 'polypeptide(L)'
;MDSFLCAESAIGPLELSAMMLFQLLSFYQVMLHFLDFLYVYASLHGDDKELHFSGFRTQKTLINPPPASILPELGRSGRQYQLCYNLKTAIDKGSDGWKTRQAAIHHQFDIGQNTQLWIIGDPRSSIKNIIGELYRENNSYPTSFNTFEQSFRSSMDVHLALASWATSEWRWNIRFLEERAETLTLKATLVKEKAHIETLDPGSLSSVQRWEEKTTDTVMSMESNVNILKLLQRFYKDLLKDSDFPQRERRACQQGVKNFCFQLEELICEMQMQIARARVLMKVLAERKTMLIQNLQAQSAIISSRLAASMYDQADRSAIEAIAVRIVTIVTVVYLPATFSSTFFSTDVIKYQNGEVFSKVALDRFLEVTLPLMLLTFVPAGVWFWIERRKRRKTSRRAKEALVDLFSDETDCEAK
;
A
#
# COMPACT_ATOMS: atom_id res chain seq x y z
N MET A 1 13.54 -33.48 -29.28
CA MET A 1 14.41 -32.41 -29.81
C MET A 1 14.09 -31.19 -28.99
N ASP A 2 14.99 -30.80 -28.09
CA ASP A 2 14.75 -29.66 -27.20
C ASP A 2 15.30 -28.42 -27.88
N SER A 3 14.41 -27.52 -28.29
CA SER A 3 14.78 -26.25 -28.94
C SER A 3 14.60 -25.13 -27.93
N PHE A 4 15.65 -24.32 -27.72
CA PHE A 4 15.66 -23.25 -26.72
C PHE A 4 15.79 -21.90 -27.39
N LEU A 5 14.99 -20.94 -26.91
CA LEU A 5 15.10 -19.53 -27.24
C LEU A 5 15.45 -18.80 -25.94
N CYS A 6 16.68 -18.29 -25.86
CA CYS A 6 17.20 -17.62 -24.67
C CYS A 6 17.28 -16.11 -24.91
N ALA A 7 16.96 -15.32 -23.90
CA ALA A 7 17.27 -13.89 -23.86
C ALA A 7 18.37 -13.65 -22.81
N GLU A 8 19.15 -12.57 -22.99
CA GLU A 8 20.25 -12.21 -22.09
C GLU A 8 19.77 -11.83 -20.67
N SER A 9 18.51 -11.41 -20.53
CA SER A 9 17.90 -11.03 -19.26
C SER A 9 16.45 -11.51 -19.17
N ALA A 10 15.99 -11.82 -17.96
CA ALA A 10 14.60 -12.17 -17.63
C ALA A 10 13.56 -11.10 -18.03
N ILE A 11 14.01 -9.87 -18.29
CA ILE A 11 13.19 -8.69 -18.61
C ILE A 11 13.55 -8.17 -20.03
N GLY A 12 14.61 -8.70 -20.63
CA GLY A 12 15.01 -8.31 -21.98
C GLY A 12 14.01 -8.81 -23.02
N PRO A 13 13.87 -8.12 -24.16
CA PRO A 13 13.08 -8.66 -25.27
C PRO A 13 13.68 -10.00 -25.69
N LEU A 14 12.83 -10.98 -25.97
CA LEU A 14 13.27 -12.20 -26.62
C LEU A 14 13.89 -11.81 -27.98
N GLU A 15 15.00 -12.44 -28.38
CA GLU A 15 15.61 -12.24 -29.71
C GLU A 15 14.76 -12.89 -30.82
N LEU A 16 13.49 -12.49 -30.89
CA LEU A 16 12.49 -13.09 -31.75
C LEU A 16 11.48 -12.03 -32.16
N SER A 17 11.25 -11.91 -33.47
CA SER A 17 10.22 -10.99 -33.96
C SER A 17 8.81 -11.53 -33.68
N ALA A 18 7.82 -10.65 -33.63
CA ALA A 18 6.41 -11.05 -33.49
C ALA A 18 5.99 -12.01 -34.62
N MET A 19 6.50 -11.82 -35.85
CA MET A 19 6.23 -12.71 -36.98
C MET A 19 6.82 -14.11 -36.74
N MET A 20 8.03 -14.21 -36.21
CA MET A 20 8.65 -15.50 -35.88
C MET A 20 7.88 -16.21 -34.76
N LEU A 21 7.39 -15.49 -33.74
CA LEU A 21 6.57 -16.07 -32.68
C LEU A 21 5.27 -16.60 -33.25
N PHE A 22 4.61 -15.80 -34.09
CA PHE A 22 3.37 -16.20 -34.75
C PHE A 22 3.56 -17.44 -35.63
N GLN A 23 4.64 -17.49 -36.41
CA GLN A 23 5.00 -18.66 -37.21
C GLN A 23 5.25 -19.89 -36.34
N LEU A 24 5.99 -19.75 -35.24
CA LEU A 24 6.27 -20.84 -34.30
C LEU A 24 4.98 -21.39 -33.68
N LEU A 25 4.17 -20.52 -33.09
CA LEU A 25 2.92 -20.92 -32.42
C LEU A 25 1.91 -21.51 -33.43
N SER A 26 1.80 -20.94 -34.63
CA SER A 26 0.96 -21.49 -35.70
C SER A 26 1.47 -22.83 -36.20
N PHE A 27 2.79 -22.96 -36.39
CA PHE A 27 3.42 -24.20 -36.82
C PHE A 27 3.16 -25.33 -35.83
N TYR A 28 3.16 -25.07 -34.52
CA TYR A 28 2.86 -26.06 -33.49
C TYR A 28 1.37 -26.20 -33.15
N GLN A 29 0.49 -25.39 -33.76
CA GLN A 29 -0.95 -25.34 -33.49
C GLN A 29 -1.28 -25.05 -32.01
N VAL A 30 -0.48 -24.19 -31.40
CA VAL A 30 -0.64 -23.75 -30.01
C VAL A 30 -1.91 -22.92 -29.87
N MET A 31 -2.66 -23.12 -28.79
CA MET A 31 -3.87 -22.33 -28.51
C MET A 31 -3.57 -20.83 -28.49
N LEU A 32 -4.45 -20.05 -29.12
CA LEU A 32 -4.28 -18.59 -29.21
C LEU A 32 -4.21 -17.92 -27.82
N HIS A 33 -4.96 -18.45 -26.85
CA HIS A 33 -4.98 -17.96 -25.47
C HIS A 33 -3.61 -18.02 -24.78
N PHE A 34 -2.62 -18.75 -25.31
CA PHE A 34 -1.27 -18.75 -24.75
C PHE A 34 -0.60 -17.37 -24.82
N LEU A 35 -0.98 -16.54 -25.81
CA LEU A 35 -0.43 -15.19 -25.95
C LEU A 35 -0.70 -14.33 -24.72
N ASP A 36 -1.88 -14.46 -24.10
CA ASP A 36 -2.24 -13.75 -22.86
C ASP A 36 -1.24 -14.02 -21.73
N PHE A 37 -0.68 -15.22 -21.68
CA PHE A 37 0.33 -15.61 -20.69
C PHE A 37 1.74 -15.12 -21.04
N LEU A 38 2.02 -14.89 -22.33
CA LEU A 38 3.31 -14.36 -22.78
C LEU A 38 3.39 -12.83 -22.67
N TYR A 39 2.27 -12.12 -22.84
CA TYR A 39 2.24 -10.65 -22.72
C TYR A 39 2.67 -10.16 -21.32
N VAL A 40 2.50 -11.00 -20.30
CA VAL A 40 2.90 -10.71 -18.91
C VAL A 40 4.41 -10.47 -18.75
N TYR A 41 5.24 -10.96 -19.68
CA TYR A 41 6.69 -10.78 -19.66
C TYR A 41 7.16 -9.48 -20.35
N ALA A 42 6.27 -8.75 -21.04
CA ALA A 42 6.61 -7.62 -21.90
C ALA A 42 6.63 -6.25 -21.16
N SER A 43 6.76 -6.24 -19.83
CA SER A 43 6.78 -4.99 -19.05
C SER A 43 8.07 -4.18 -19.29
N LEU A 44 7.96 -3.10 -20.07
CA LEU A 44 9.03 -2.14 -20.39
C LEU A 44 9.74 -1.54 -19.16
N HIS A 45 9.09 -1.55 -17.99
CA HIS A 45 9.62 -0.96 -16.77
C HIS A 45 10.25 -1.98 -15.81
N GLY A 46 10.24 -3.28 -16.14
CA GLY A 46 10.78 -4.33 -15.26
C GLY A 46 10.03 -4.52 -13.92
N ASP A 47 8.97 -3.75 -13.72
CA ASP A 47 7.99 -3.98 -12.67
C ASP A 47 7.07 -5.12 -13.10
N ASP A 48 7.06 -6.16 -12.28
CA ASP A 48 6.21 -7.34 -12.45
C ASP A 48 4.74 -7.00 -12.03
N LYS A 49 4.16 -5.89 -12.53
CA LYS A 49 2.82 -5.39 -12.12
C LYS A 49 1.69 -6.37 -12.46
N GLU A 50 1.92 -7.24 -13.43
CA GLU A 50 0.96 -8.27 -13.82
C GLU A 50 1.15 -9.62 -13.09
N LEU A 51 1.91 -9.66 -11.97
CA LEU A 51 1.91 -10.83 -11.07
C LEU A 51 0.54 -11.17 -10.52
N HIS A 52 -0.44 -10.28 -10.63
CA HIS A 52 -1.82 -10.54 -10.24
C HIS A 52 -2.57 -11.37 -11.30
N PHE A 53 -2.10 -11.39 -12.54
CA PHE A 53 -2.69 -12.25 -13.56
C PHE A 53 -2.50 -13.71 -13.19
N SER A 54 -3.59 -14.47 -13.29
CA SER A 54 -3.61 -15.91 -13.12
C SER A 54 -4.65 -16.47 -14.07
N GLY A 55 -4.26 -17.50 -14.83
CA GLY A 55 -5.11 -18.08 -15.84
C GLY A 55 -4.96 -19.59 -15.90
N PHE A 56 -6.07 -20.25 -16.20
CA PHE A 56 -6.10 -21.64 -16.62
C PHE A 56 -7.03 -21.72 -17.83
N ARG A 57 -6.51 -22.19 -18.94
CA ARG A 57 -7.22 -22.35 -20.21
C ARG A 57 -7.03 -23.75 -20.71
N THR A 58 -8.10 -24.35 -21.19
CA THR A 58 -8.08 -25.70 -21.74
C THR A 58 -8.78 -25.71 -23.09
N GLN A 59 -8.26 -26.52 -23.99
CA GLN A 59 -8.90 -26.83 -25.26
C GLN A 59 -8.78 -28.33 -25.46
N LYS A 60 -9.86 -29.00 -25.83
CA LYS A 60 -9.86 -30.44 -26.05
C LYS A 60 -10.59 -30.80 -27.33
N THR A 61 -10.02 -31.74 -28.06
CA THR A 61 -10.60 -32.34 -29.26
C THR A 61 -10.16 -33.79 -29.27
N LEU A 62 -10.94 -34.67 -28.64
CA LEU A 62 -10.54 -36.08 -28.42
C LEU A 62 -11.01 -36.99 -29.56
N ILE A 63 -12.16 -36.65 -30.17
CA ILE A 63 -12.79 -37.38 -31.27
C ILE A 63 -13.13 -36.39 -32.39
N ASN A 64 -13.12 -36.87 -33.65
CA ASN A 64 -13.50 -36.11 -34.85
C ASN A 64 -12.79 -34.74 -34.98
N PRO A 65 -11.44 -34.73 -35.08
CA PRO A 65 -10.71 -33.49 -35.19
C PRO A 65 -11.04 -32.74 -36.49
N PRO A 66 -11.04 -31.39 -36.49
CA PRO A 66 -11.20 -30.60 -37.70
C PRO A 66 -10.14 -30.99 -38.76
N PRO A 67 -10.47 -31.05 -40.05
CA PRO A 67 -9.51 -31.43 -41.09
C PRO A 67 -8.21 -30.61 -41.07
N ALA A 68 -8.31 -29.31 -40.74
CA ALA A 68 -7.17 -28.41 -40.64
C ALA A 68 -6.20 -28.70 -39.47
N SER A 69 -6.63 -29.48 -38.45
CA SER A 69 -5.76 -29.85 -37.33
C SER A 69 -5.01 -31.17 -37.55
N ILE A 70 -5.38 -31.94 -38.57
CA ILE A 70 -4.78 -33.26 -38.86
C ILE A 70 -3.56 -33.04 -39.76
N LEU A 71 -2.35 -33.31 -39.24
CA LEU A 71 -1.10 -33.17 -39.97
C LEU A 71 -0.22 -34.42 -39.74
N PRO A 72 -0.51 -35.54 -40.44
CA PRO A 72 0.16 -36.81 -40.20
C PRO A 72 1.66 -36.77 -40.49
N GLU A 73 2.08 -35.98 -41.48
CA GLU A 73 3.49 -35.77 -41.85
C GLU A 73 4.33 -35.19 -40.71
N LEU A 74 3.70 -34.44 -39.79
CA LEU A 74 4.32 -33.88 -38.60
C LEU A 74 4.03 -34.69 -37.34
N GLY A 75 3.48 -35.90 -37.47
CA GLY A 75 3.13 -36.76 -36.34
C GLY A 75 1.97 -36.23 -35.50
N ARG A 76 0.98 -35.57 -36.13
CA ARG A 76 -0.18 -34.97 -35.44
C ARG A 76 -1.48 -35.56 -35.97
N SER A 77 -2.22 -36.21 -35.08
CA SER A 77 -3.54 -36.77 -35.38
C SER A 77 -4.66 -35.74 -35.34
N GLY A 78 -4.40 -34.58 -34.74
CA GLY A 78 -5.40 -33.56 -34.45
C GLY A 78 -6.27 -33.90 -33.23
N ARG A 79 -6.17 -35.13 -32.68
CA ARG A 79 -6.87 -35.55 -31.47
C ARG A 79 -6.01 -35.25 -30.26
N GLN A 80 -6.27 -34.13 -29.62
CA GLN A 80 -5.41 -33.62 -28.56
C GLN A 80 -6.16 -32.83 -27.50
N TYR A 81 -5.52 -32.68 -26.36
CA TYR A 81 -5.86 -31.64 -25.41
C TYR A 81 -4.69 -30.68 -25.24
N GLN A 82 -5.02 -29.43 -24.91
CA GLN A 82 -4.08 -28.37 -24.64
C GLN A 82 -4.43 -27.70 -23.31
N LEU A 83 -3.40 -27.32 -22.57
CA LEU A 83 -3.46 -26.65 -21.28
C LEU A 83 -2.55 -25.42 -21.35
N CYS A 84 -3.06 -24.28 -20.88
CA CYS A 84 -2.29 -23.06 -20.70
C CYS A 84 -2.55 -22.54 -19.30
N TYR A 85 -1.48 -22.32 -18.54
CA TYR A 85 -1.58 -21.77 -17.22
C TYR A 85 -0.27 -21.10 -16.81
N ASN A 86 -0.32 -20.30 -15.75
CA ASN A 86 0.88 -19.76 -15.13
C ASN A 86 1.03 -20.24 -13.68
N LEU A 87 2.28 -20.42 -13.28
CA LEU A 87 2.65 -20.75 -11.91
C LEU A 87 3.68 -19.73 -11.41
N LYS A 88 3.65 -19.46 -10.11
CA LYS A 88 4.52 -18.48 -9.46
C LYS A 88 5.44 -19.16 -8.45
N THR A 89 6.62 -18.61 -8.24
CA THR A 89 7.56 -19.08 -7.21
C THR A 89 8.23 -17.89 -6.52
N ALA A 90 8.74 -18.10 -5.31
CA ALA A 90 9.54 -17.13 -4.59
C ALA A 90 11.03 -17.43 -4.79
N ILE A 91 11.82 -16.43 -5.19
CA ILE A 91 13.27 -16.57 -5.35
C ILE A 91 14.00 -15.59 -4.44
N ASP A 92 15.01 -16.11 -3.75
CA ASP A 92 15.94 -15.32 -2.95
C ASP A 92 16.88 -14.48 -3.84
N LYS A 93 16.96 -13.18 -3.57
CA LYS A 93 17.91 -12.25 -4.20
C LYS A 93 19.06 -11.85 -3.26
N GLY A 94 19.19 -12.47 -2.09
CA GLY A 94 20.20 -12.12 -1.10
C GLY A 94 19.88 -10.79 -0.42
N SER A 95 20.72 -9.76 -0.65
CA SER A 95 20.62 -8.47 0.04
C SER A 95 19.29 -7.73 -0.20
N ASP A 96 18.70 -7.91 -1.39
CA ASP A 96 17.46 -7.26 -1.80
C ASP A 96 16.20 -8.02 -1.32
N GLY A 97 16.38 -9.11 -0.57
CA GLY A 97 15.31 -9.96 -0.06
C GLY A 97 14.73 -10.89 -1.13
N TRP A 98 13.41 -11.08 -1.11
CA TRP A 98 12.73 -12.07 -1.94
C TRP A 98 11.92 -11.45 -3.06
N LYS A 99 11.98 -12.05 -4.26
CA LYS A 99 11.20 -11.62 -5.42
C LYS A 99 10.35 -12.77 -5.98
N THR A 100 9.08 -12.49 -6.21
CA THR A 100 8.17 -13.40 -6.90
C THR A 100 8.52 -13.46 -8.38
N ARG A 101 8.42 -14.65 -8.94
CA ARG A 101 8.63 -14.97 -10.35
C ARG A 101 7.46 -15.78 -10.86
N GLN A 102 7.24 -15.75 -12.17
CA GLN A 102 6.20 -16.52 -12.81
C GLN A 102 6.73 -17.26 -14.03
N ALA A 103 6.13 -18.41 -14.31
CA ALA A 103 6.32 -19.19 -15.51
C ALA A 103 4.99 -19.35 -16.26
N ALA A 104 5.00 -19.10 -17.57
CA ALA A 104 3.89 -19.39 -18.46
C ALA A 104 4.12 -20.77 -19.06
N ILE A 105 3.11 -21.64 -18.96
CA ILE A 105 3.22 -23.04 -19.33
C ILE A 105 2.13 -23.35 -20.32
N HIS A 106 2.54 -23.80 -21.50
CA HIS A 106 1.69 -24.47 -22.47
C HIS A 106 2.07 -25.94 -22.55
N HIS A 107 1.07 -26.81 -22.44
CA HIS A 107 1.21 -28.23 -22.63
C HIS A 107 0.16 -28.70 -23.63
N GLN A 108 0.58 -29.51 -24.58
CA GLN A 108 -0.27 -30.16 -25.57
C GLN A 108 0.07 -31.64 -25.63
N PHE A 109 -0.95 -32.49 -25.67
CA PHE A 109 -0.79 -33.94 -25.75
C PHE A 109 -1.70 -34.49 -26.84
N ASP A 110 -1.09 -35.11 -27.86
CA ASP A 110 -1.78 -35.80 -28.95
C ASP A 110 -2.03 -37.26 -28.57
N ILE A 111 -3.30 -37.61 -28.42
CA ILE A 111 -3.77 -38.93 -27.99
C ILE A 111 -3.63 -39.96 -29.11
N GLY A 112 -3.67 -39.53 -30.38
CA GLY A 112 -3.55 -40.43 -31.52
C GLY A 112 -2.13 -40.89 -31.79
N GLN A 113 -1.14 -40.02 -31.53
CA GLN A 113 0.28 -40.27 -31.81
C GLN A 113 1.15 -40.40 -30.54
N ASN A 114 0.58 -40.19 -29.35
CA ASN A 114 1.30 -40.17 -28.06
C ASN A 114 2.42 -39.13 -28.01
N THR A 115 2.29 -38.04 -28.76
CA THR A 115 3.27 -36.96 -28.80
C THR A 115 2.88 -35.86 -27.82
N GLN A 116 3.87 -35.32 -27.12
CA GLN A 116 3.69 -34.20 -26.20
C GLN A 116 4.53 -33.00 -26.64
N LEU A 117 3.98 -31.81 -26.49
CA LEU A 117 4.63 -30.55 -26.74
C LEU A 117 4.54 -29.68 -25.49
N TRP A 118 5.67 -29.13 -25.08
CA TRP A 118 5.79 -28.20 -23.97
C TRP A 118 6.40 -26.90 -24.47
N ILE A 119 5.74 -25.77 -24.20
CA ILE A 119 6.32 -24.44 -24.40
C ILE A 119 6.25 -23.73 -23.05
N ILE A 120 7.41 -23.37 -22.51
CA ILE A 120 7.52 -22.80 -21.17
C ILE A 120 8.28 -21.49 -21.26
N GLY A 121 7.63 -20.40 -20.85
CA GLY A 121 8.27 -19.13 -20.59
C GLY A 121 8.84 -19.14 -19.18
N ASP A 122 10.16 -19.21 -19.05
CA ASP A 122 10.88 -19.20 -17.76
C ASP A 122 11.91 -18.07 -17.72
N PRO A 123 11.83 -17.14 -16.75
CA PRO A 123 12.75 -16.01 -16.65
C PRO A 123 14.20 -16.39 -16.30
N ARG A 124 14.48 -17.56 -15.74
CA ARG A 124 15.85 -17.93 -15.30
C ARG A 124 16.30 -19.35 -15.65
N SER A 125 15.58 -20.04 -16.55
CA SER A 125 15.86 -21.45 -16.89
C SER A 125 15.91 -22.39 -15.68
N SER A 126 15.26 -22.02 -14.57
CA SER A 126 15.13 -22.87 -13.38
C SER A 126 14.32 -24.13 -13.68
N ILE A 127 13.25 -24.00 -14.46
CA ILE A 127 12.38 -25.08 -14.90
C ILE A 127 13.12 -26.02 -15.85
N LYS A 128 14.05 -25.48 -16.66
CA LYS A 128 14.90 -26.31 -17.54
C LYS A 128 15.67 -27.35 -16.73
N ASN A 129 16.29 -26.94 -15.63
CA ASN A 129 17.05 -27.86 -14.78
C ASN A 129 16.13 -28.91 -14.15
N ILE A 130 14.97 -28.48 -13.65
CA ILE A 130 13.97 -29.39 -13.05
C ILE A 130 13.50 -30.44 -14.05
N ILE A 131 13.16 -30.04 -15.28
CA ILE A 131 12.73 -30.98 -16.32
C ILE A 131 13.90 -31.86 -16.78
N GLY A 132 15.10 -31.30 -16.90
CA GLY A 132 16.31 -32.07 -17.22
C GLY A 132 16.63 -33.16 -16.19
N GLU A 133 16.37 -32.89 -14.90
CA GLU A 133 16.52 -33.87 -13.83
C GLU A 133 15.50 -35.02 -13.93
N LEU A 134 14.26 -34.75 -14.31
CA LEU A 134 13.24 -35.80 -14.50
C LEU A 134 13.64 -36.82 -15.59
N TYR A 135 14.27 -36.35 -16.66
CA TYR A 135 14.61 -37.16 -17.84
C TYR A 135 16.07 -37.59 -17.92
N ARG A 136 16.86 -37.39 -16.85
CA ARG A 136 18.26 -37.83 -16.80
C ARG A 136 18.34 -39.35 -16.98
N GLU A 137 19.34 -39.84 -17.72
CA GLU A 137 19.46 -41.24 -18.19
C GLU A 137 19.38 -42.35 -17.10
N ASN A 138 19.46 -42.00 -15.81
CA ASN A 138 19.33 -42.92 -14.67
C ASN A 138 17.94 -42.86 -13.96
N ASN A 139 17.00 -42.04 -14.41
CA ASN A 139 15.66 -41.89 -13.81
C ASN A 139 14.56 -42.67 -14.54
N SER A 140 13.33 -42.63 -14.01
CA SER A 140 12.18 -43.51 -14.33
C SER A 140 11.70 -43.58 -15.78
N TYR A 141 12.28 -42.83 -16.72
CA TYR A 141 11.77 -42.71 -18.08
C TYR A 141 12.81 -43.06 -19.16
N PRO A 142 12.51 -44.00 -20.06
CA PRO A 142 13.34 -44.25 -21.24
C PRO A 142 13.27 -43.07 -22.22
N THR A 143 14.27 -42.96 -23.09
CA THR A 143 14.41 -41.92 -24.13
C THR A 143 13.28 -41.90 -25.18
N SER A 144 12.41 -42.90 -25.20
CA SER A 144 11.18 -42.95 -26.00
C SER A 144 10.03 -43.60 -25.22
N PHE A 145 8.85 -42.97 -25.24
CA PHE A 145 7.64 -43.54 -24.66
C PHE A 145 6.95 -44.44 -25.68
N ASN A 146 6.93 -45.74 -25.42
CA ASN A 146 6.38 -46.72 -26.37
C ASN A 146 4.88 -46.96 -26.18
N THR A 147 4.30 -46.51 -25.06
CA THR A 147 2.88 -46.70 -24.74
C THR A 147 2.18 -45.38 -24.42
N PHE A 148 0.85 -45.37 -24.64
CA PHE A 148 -0.01 -44.25 -24.28
C PHE A 148 0.09 -43.95 -22.77
N GLU A 149 -0.02 -44.97 -21.93
CA GLU A 149 0.04 -44.82 -20.47
C GLU A 149 1.34 -44.17 -20.00
N GLN A 150 2.49 -44.59 -20.55
CA GLN A 150 3.79 -44.01 -20.18
C GLN A 150 3.91 -42.55 -20.60
N SER A 151 3.48 -42.23 -21.82
CA SER A 151 3.50 -40.85 -22.35
C SER A 151 2.60 -39.95 -21.51
N PHE A 152 1.38 -40.42 -21.22
CA PHE A 152 0.38 -39.72 -20.42
C PHE A 152 0.84 -39.52 -18.97
N ARG A 153 1.47 -40.54 -18.38
CA ARG A 153 2.07 -40.45 -17.05
C ARG A 153 3.24 -39.46 -17.01
N SER A 154 4.09 -39.48 -18.03
CA SER A 154 5.20 -38.53 -18.13
C SER A 154 4.71 -37.09 -18.13
N SER A 155 3.60 -36.80 -18.83
CA SER A 155 3.02 -35.45 -18.80
C SER A 155 2.54 -35.03 -17.41
N MET A 156 1.94 -35.95 -16.64
CA MET A 156 1.55 -35.70 -15.24
C MET A 156 2.76 -35.47 -14.34
N ASP A 157 3.87 -36.20 -14.55
CA ASP A 157 5.08 -36.02 -13.77
C ASP A 157 5.75 -34.66 -14.04
N VAL A 158 5.74 -34.18 -15.29
CA VAL A 158 6.19 -32.81 -15.60
C VAL A 158 5.30 -31.78 -14.90
N HIS A 159 3.98 -31.96 -14.92
CA HIS A 159 3.06 -31.11 -14.18
C HIS A 159 3.34 -31.12 -12.67
N LEU A 160 3.66 -32.27 -12.07
CA LEU A 160 4.04 -32.38 -10.66
C LEU A 160 5.35 -31.66 -10.34
N ALA A 161 6.35 -31.78 -11.21
CA ALA A 161 7.61 -31.07 -11.04
C ALA A 161 7.43 -29.55 -11.11
N LEU A 162 6.59 -29.07 -12.04
CA LEU A 162 6.20 -27.66 -12.11
C LEU A 162 5.41 -27.22 -10.88
N ALA A 163 4.53 -28.07 -10.34
CA ALA A 163 3.79 -27.79 -9.11
C ALA A 163 4.75 -27.70 -7.90
N SER A 164 5.69 -28.63 -7.78
CA SER A 164 6.73 -28.63 -6.75
C SER A 164 7.60 -27.38 -6.82
N TRP A 165 8.03 -26.99 -8.02
CA TRP A 165 8.74 -25.72 -8.25
C TRP A 165 7.92 -24.50 -7.79
N ALA A 166 6.62 -24.51 -8.07
CA ALA A 166 5.72 -23.43 -7.69
C ALA A 166 5.40 -23.40 -6.18
N THR A 167 5.61 -24.49 -5.46
CA THR A 167 5.41 -24.59 -4.00
C THR A 167 6.70 -24.42 -3.20
N SER A 168 7.85 -24.44 -3.88
CA SER A 168 9.16 -24.30 -3.26
C SER A 168 9.41 -22.89 -2.70
N GLU A 169 10.25 -22.81 -1.66
CA GLU A 169 10.79 -21.58 -1.07
C GLU A 169 9.83 -20.58 -0.40
N TRP A 170 8.51 -20.73 -0.55
CA TRP A 170 7.52 -19.84 0.10
C TRP A 170 7.64 -19.81 1.63
N ARG A 171 8.01 -20.94 2.24
CA ARG A 171 8.25 -21.04 3.69
C ARG A 171 9.34 -20.08 4.15
N TRP A 172 10.42 -19.96 3.40
CA TRP A 172 11.56 -19.09 3.71
C TRP A 172 11.23 -17.63 3.41
N ASN A 173 10.52 -17.37 2.32
CA ASN A 173 9.97 -16.04 2.03
C ASN A 173 9.09 -15.52 3.18
N ILE A 174 8.16 -16.34 3.68
CA ILE A 174 7.28 -15.94 4.79
C ILE A 174 8.09 -15.69 6.06
N ARG A 175 9.05 -16.57 6.38
CA ARG A 175 9.94 -16.36 7.53
C ARG A 175 10.68 -15.02 7.44
N PHE A 176 11.21 -14.68 6.26
CA PHE A 176 11.84 -13.38 6.05
C PHE A 176 10.86 -12.21 6.28
N LEU A 177 9.62 -12.31 5.81
CA LEU A 177 8.60 -11.29 6.04
C LEU A 177 8.25 -11.15 7.53
N GLU A 178 8.19 -12.26 8.27
CA GLU A 178 7.98 -12.28 9.72
C GLU A 178 9.13 -11.58 10.46
N GLU A 179 10.38 -11.90 10.14
CA GLU A 179 11.57 -11.26 10.75
C GLU A 179 11.58 -9.73 10.51
N ARG A 180 11.15 -9.29 9.32
CA ARG A 180 11.00 -7.86 9.00
C ARG A 180 9.86 -7.21 9.78
N ALA A 181 8.72 -7.89 9.91
CA ALA A 181 7.59 -7.40 10.68
C ALA A 181 7.88 -7.32 12.19
N GLU A 182 8.64 -8.26 12.74
CA GLU A 182 9.07 -8.26 14.14
C GLU A 182 10.01 -7.07 14.42
N THR A 183 10.98 -6.83 13.53
CA THR A 183 11.89 -5.68 13.64
C THR A 183 11.13 -4.34 13.68
N LEU A 184 10.07 -4.22 12.88
CA LEU A 184 9.20 -3.03 12.87
C LEU A 184 8.32 -2.96 14.11
N THR A 185 7.83 -4.10 14.58
CA THR A 185 7.04 -4.21 15.80
C THR A 185 7.83 -3.75 17.02
N LEU A 186 9.09 -4.19 17.17
CA LEU A 186 9.95 -3.78 18.28
C LEU A 186 10.12 -2.26 18.32
N LYS A 187 10.36 -1.63 17.16
CA LYS A 187 10.44 -0.16 17.04
C LYS A 187 9.13 0.52 17.45
N ALA A 188 7.98 -0.03 17.05
CA ALA A 188 6.66 0.51 17.38
C ALA A 188 6.26 0.32 18.85
N THR A 189 6.67 -0.77 19.51
CA THR A 189 6.40 -0.97 20.94
C THR A 189 7.27 -0.13 21.86
N LEU A 190 8.50 0.20 21.45
CA LEU A 190 9.38 1.12 22.20
C LEU A 190 8.81 2.55 22.28
N VAL A 191 7.91 2.92 21.37
CA VAL A 191 7.16 4.21 21.40
C VAL A 191 6.24 4.34 22.63
N LYS A 192 5.91 3.25 23.33
CA LYS A 192 5.04 3.32 24.51
C LYS A 192 5.62 4.12 25.68
N GLU A 193 6.93 4.39 25.72
CA GLU A 193 7.48 5.39 26.63
C GLU A 193 7.17 6.80 26.11
N LYS A 194 6.50 7.63 26.93
CA LYS A 194 6.09 9.01 26.62
C LYS A 194 7.18 9.87 25.95
N ALA A 195 8.46 9.56 26.19
CA ALA A 195 9.61 10.25 25.61
C ALA A 195 9.81 9.99 24.09
N HIS A 196 9.27 8.91 23.53
CA HIS A 196 9.42 8.55 22.10
C HIS A 196 8.24 8.96 21.21
N ILE A 197 7.11 9.38 21.81
CA ILE A 197 5.97 9.88 21.04
C ILE A 197 6.34 11.19 20.33
N GLU A 198 7.23 12.01 20.88
CA GLU A 198 7.64 13.28 20.28
C GLU A 198 8.57 13.13 19.05
N THR A 199 9.18 11.95 18.83
CA THR A 199 10.22 11.71 17.81
C THR A 199 9.83 10.69 16.74
N LEU A 200 8.54 10.44 16.56
CA LEU A 200 8.06 9.40 15.66
C LEU A 200 8.22 9.83 14.18
N ASP A 201 9.11 9.14 13.47
CA ASP A 201 9.38 9.41 12.04
C ASP A 201 8.23 8.89 11.16
N PRO A 202 7.61 9.74 10.30
CA PRO A 202 6.65 9.31 9.28
C PRO A 202 7.18 8.20 8.36
N GLY A 203 8.51 8.08 8.20
CA GLY A 203 9.15 6.99 7.47
C GLY A 203 8.81 5.59 8.00
N SER A 204 8.54 5.46 9.31
CA SER A 204 8.14 4.19 9.93
C SER A 204 6.80 3.67 9.38
N LEU A 205 5.82 4.54 9.14
CA LEU A 205 4.53 4.18 8.56
C LEU A 205 4.69 3.66 7.13
N SER A 206 5.48 4.36 6.31
CA SER A 206 5.76 3.95 4.93
C SER A 206 6.44 2.58 4.85
N SER A 207 7.30 2.27 5.84
CA SER A 207 7.98 0.98 5.91
C SER A 207 7.00 -0.16 6.24
N VAL A 208 6.11 0.02 7.22
CA VAL A 208 5.08 -0.97 7.56
C VAL A 208 4.14 -1.20 6.39
N GLN A 209 3.69 -0.13 5.72
CA GLN A 209 2.85 -0.23 4.54
C GLN A 209 3.52 -1.04 3.42
N ARG A 210 4.80 -0.80 3.14
CA ARG A 210 5.55 -1.56 2.13
C ARG A 210 5.54 -3.07 2.42
N TRP A 211 5.74 -3.46 3.68
CA TRP A 211 5.76 -4.88 4.05
C TRP A 211 4.36 -5.50 4.12
N GLU A 212 3.35 -4.72 4.45
CA GLU A 212 1.94 -5.12 4.34
C GLU A 212 1.59 -5.45 2.89
N GLU A 213 1.85 -4.52 1.96
CA GLU A 213 1.64 -4.72 0.52
C GLU A 213 2.42 -5.94 0.01
N LYS A 214 3.71 -6.05 0.37
CA LYS A 214 4.53 -7.20 -0.02
C LYS A 214 3.98 -8.54 0.50
N THR A 215 3.45 -8.57 1.72
CA THR A 215 2.84 -9.78 2.30
C THR A 215 1.54 -10.12 1.59
N THR A 216 0.73 -9.11 1.25
CA THR A 216 -0.48 -9.27 0.44
C THR A 216 -0.17 -9.86 -0.93
N ASP A 217 0.84 -9.34 -1.63
CA ASP A 217 1.27 -9.86 -2.95
C ASP A 217 1.72 -11.33 -2.86
N THR A 218 2.45 -11.69 -1.81
CA THR A 218 2.87 -13.07 -1.52
C THR A 218 1.64 -13.97 -1.31
N VAL A 219 0.66 -13.56 -0.51
CA VAL A 219 -0.59 -14.31 -0.28
C VAL A 219 -1.35 -14.51 -1.58
N MET A 220 -1.56 -13.45 -2.37
CA MET A 220 -2.26 -13.52 -3.66
C MET A 220 -1.56 -14.47 -4.65
N SER A 221 -0.23 -14.45 -4.67
CA SER A 221 0.57 -15.32 -5.53
C SER A 221 0.40 -16.80 -5.18
N MET A 222 0.45 -17.14 -3.89
CA MET A 222 0.23 -18.51 -3.42
C MET A 222 -1.23 -18.96 -3.64
N GLU A 223 -2.22 -18.11 -3.38
CA GLU A 223 -3.64 -18.43 -3.64
C GLU A 223 -3.90 -18.71 -5.13
N SER A 224 -3.31 -17.91 -6.01
CA SER A 224 -3.29 -18.14 -7.45
C SER A 224 -2.77 -19.55 -7.77
N ASN A 225 -1.60 -19.92 -7.26
CA ASN A 225 -1.04 -21.26 -7.48
C ASN A 225 -1.99 -22.37 -6.99
N VAL A 226 -2.52 -22.27 -5.76
CA VAL A 226 -3.49 -23.24 -5.22
C VAL A 226 -4.68 -23.42 -6.18
N ASN A 227 -5.22 -22.32 -6.71
CA ASN A 227 -6.34 -22.38 -7.66
C ASN A 227 -5.95 -23.11 -8.96
N ILE A 228 -4.77 -22.81 -9.52
CA ILE A 228 -4.26 -23.49 -10.72
C ILE A 228 -4.07 -24.99 -10.48
N LEU A 229 -3.47 -25.38 -9.36
CA LEU A 229 -3.25 -26.80 -9.02
C LEU A 229 -4.58 -27.55 -8.85
N LYS A 230 -5.59 -26.93 -8.22
CA LYS A 230 -6.95 -27.50 -8.12
C LYS A 230 -7.62 -27.66 -9.49
N LEU A 231 -7.46 -26.68 -10.38
CA LEU A 231 -7.99 -26.76 -11.74
C LEU A 231 -7.29 -27.86 -12.55
N LEU A 232 -6.00 -28.07 -12.34
CA LEU A 232 -5.24 -29.14 -12.96
C LEU A 232 -5.69 -30.53 -12.49
N GLN A 233 -5.87 -30.72 -11.17
CA GLN A 233 -6.47 -31.95 -10.63
C GLN A 233 -7.86 -32.20 -11.23
N ARG A 234 -8.70 -31.16 -11.28
CA ARG A 234 -10.06 -31.26 -11.84
C ARG A 234 -10.01 -31.64 -13.32
N PHE A 235 -9.14 -31.01 -14.10
CA PHE A 235 -8.98 -31.32 -15.51
C PHE A 235 -8.67 -32.79 -15.75
N TYR A 236 -7.65 -33.36 -15.08
CA TYR A 236 -7.29 -34.76 -15.26
C TYR A 236 -8.36 -35.75 -14.76
N LYS A 237 -9.04 -35.41 -13.65
CA LYS A 237 -10.19 -36.20 -13.16
C LYS A 237 -11.34 -36.21 -14.16
N ASP A 238 -11.66 -35.06 -14.75
CA ASP A 238 -12.75 -34.89 -15.71
C ASP A 238 -12.39 -35.49 -17.07
N LEU A 239 -11.11 -35.42 -17.48
CA LEU A 239 -10.60 -36.03 -18.71
C LEU A 239 -10.80 -37.55 -18.74
N LEU A 240 -10.56 -38.25 -17.62
CA LEU A 240 -10.81 -39.70 -17.56
C LEU A 240 -12.29 -40.07 -17.58
N LYS A 241 -13.16 -39.20 -17.08
CA LYS A 241 -14.62 -39.39 -17.06
C LYS A 241 -15.26 -39.10 -18.41
N ASP A 242 -14.59 -38.32 -19.25
CA ASP A 242 -15.05 -37.96 -20.58
C ASP A 242 -15.33 -39.22 -21.40
N SER A 243 -16.51 -39.30 -22.02
CA SER A 243 -16.92 -40.41 -22.89
C SER A 243 -15.95 -40.60 -24.05
N ASP A 244 -15.34 -39.50 -24.49
CA ASP A 244 -14.53 -39.42 -25.69
C ASP A 244 -13.06 -39.79 -25.43
N PHE A 245 -12.68 -39.98 -24.17
CA PHE A 245 -11.37 -40.49 -23.79
C PHE A 245 -11.20 -41.97 -24.21
N PRO A 246 -10.01 -42.40 -24.67
CA PRO A 246 -9.78 -43.78 -25.12
C PRO A 246 -10.17 -44.83 -24.07
N GLN A 247 -11.24 -45.58 -24.34
CA GLN A 247 -11.78 -46.54 -23.37
C GLN A 247 -10.80 -47.65 -22.98
N ARG A 248 -9.94 -48.06 -23.92
CA ARG A 248 -8.91 -49.09 -23.70
C ARG A 248 -7.87 -48.63 -22.67
N GLU A 249 -7.48 -47.37 -22.72
CA GLU A 249 -6.43 -46.78 -21.87
C GLU A 249 -6.97 -46.29 -20.53
N ARG A 250 -8.28 -46.09 -20.41
CA ARG A 250 -8.92 -45.51 -19.21
C ARG A 250 -8.55 -46.26 -17.93
N ARG A 251 -8.56 -47.60 -17.94
CA ARG A 251 -8.22 -48.39 -16.74
C ARG A 251 -6.74 -48.27 -16.38
N ALA A 252 -5.85 -48.34 -17.38
CA ALA A 252 -4.41 -48.23 -17.18
C ALA A 252 -4.04 -46.87 -16.58
N CYS A 253 -4.61 -45.79 -17.11
CA CYS A 253 -4.34 -44.42 -16.65
C CYS A 253 -5.02 -44.06 -15.33
N GLN A 254 -6.03 -44.82 -14.88
CA GLN A 254 -6.83 -44.48 -13.70
C GLN A 254 -5.99 -44.39 -12.43
N GLN A 255 -5.05 -45.33 -12.23
CA GLN A 255 -4.19 -45.30 -11.06
C GLN A 255 -3.19 -44.14 -11.12
N GLY A 256 -2.64 -43.86 -12.31
CA GLY A 256 -1.75 -42.71 -12.54
C GLY A 256 -2.41 -41.38 -12.18
N VAL A 257 -3.64 -41.15 -12.64
CA VAL A 257 -4.39 -39.92 -12.32
C VAL A 257 -4.74 -39.84 -10.84
N LYS A 258 -5.09 -40.96 -10.18
CA LYS A 258 -5.32 -40.97 -8.73
C LYS A 258 -4.07 -40.55 -7.96
N ASN A 259 -2.92 -41.13 -8.30
CA ASN A 259 -1.64 -40.81 -7.65
C ASN A 259 -1.24 -39.35 -7.90
N PHE A 260 -1.35 -38.88 -9.14
CA PHE A 260 -1.12 -37.48 -9.53
C PHE A 260 -1.99 -36.52 -8.71
N CYS A 261 -3.29 -36.80 -8.61
CA CYS A 261 -4.20 -35.96 -7.85
C CYS A 261 -3.88 -35.97 -6.36
N PHE A 262 -3.50 -37.12 -5.80
CA PHE A 262 -3.10 -37.23 -4.40
C PHE A 262 -1.85 -36.38 -4.10
N GLN A 263 -0.80 -36.49 -4.93
CA GLN A 263 0.42 -35.70 -4.74
C GLN A 263 0.17 -34.19 -4.91
N LEU A 264 -0.66 -33.79 -5.87
CA LEU A 264 -1.08 -32.39 -5.98
C LEU A 264 -1.85 -31.92 -4.74
N GLU A 265 -2.65 -32.78 -4.12
CA GLU A 265 -3.39 -32.43 -2.89
C GLU A 265 -2.44 -32.17 -1.73
N GLU A 266 -1.37 -32.95 -1.59
CA GLU A 266 -0.33 -32.74 -0.57
C GLU A 266 0.33 -31.37 -0.75
N LEU A 267 0.72 -31.03 -1.99
CA LEU A 267 1.31 -29.72 -2.32
C LEU A 267 0.33 -28.56 -2.09
N ILE A 268 -0.95 -28.75 -2.43
CA ILE A 268 -2.01 -27.77 -2.17
C ILE A 268 -2.15 -27.55 -0.66
N CYS A 269 -2.22 -28.63 0.13
CA CYS A 269 -2.33 -28.55 1.58
C CYS A 269 -1.13 -27.81 2.19
N GLU A 270 0.10 -28.11 1.74
CA GLU A 270 1.31 -27.43 2.20
C GLU A 270 1.26 -25.92 1.91
N MET A 271 0.91 -25.56 0.69
CA MET A 271 0.79 -24.15 0.30
C MET A 271 -0.33 -23.44 1.07
N GLN A 272 -1.46 -24.11 1.33
CA GLN A 272 -2.55 -23.56 2.15
C GLN A 272 -2.13 -23.29 3.59
N MET A 273 -1.28 -24.14 4.18
CA MET A 273 -0.70 -23.88 5.50
C MET A 273 0.19 -22.62 5.50
N GLN A 274 1.01 -22.45 4.46
CA GLN A 274 1.83 -21.24 4.30
C GLN A 274 0.97 -19.98 4.06
N ILE A 275 -0.11 -20.07 3.27
CA ILE A 275 -1.09 -18.98 3.10
C ILE A 275 -1.71 -18.59 4.44
N ALA A 276 -2.13 -19.56 5.26
CA ALA A 276 -2.71 -19.30 6.57
C ALA A 276 -1.74 -18.53 7.48
N ARG A 277 -0.47 -18.95 7.50
CA ARG A 277 0.62 -18.26 8.24
C ARG A 277 0.83 -16.83 7.74
N ALA A 278 0.94 -16.63 6.43
CA ALA A 278 1.10 -15.30 5.83
C ALA A 278 -0.11 -14.38 6.08
N ARG A 279 -1.33 -14.90 6.12
CA ARG A 279 -2.54 -14.14 6.47
C ARG A 279 -2.52 -13.66 7.93
N VAL A 280 -2.00 -14.46 8.86
CA VAL A 280 -1.81 -14.01 10.24
C VAL A 280 -0.81 -12.86 10.29
N LEU A 281 0.32 -12.99 9.59
CA LEU A 281 1.31 -11.92 9.48
C LEU A 281 0.71 -10.62 8.92
N MET A 282 -0.11 -10.74 7.87
CA MET A 282 -0.82 -9.61 7.27
C MET A 282 -1.71 -8.88 8.29
N LYS A 283 -2.45 -9.63 9.12
CA LYS A 283 -3.29 -9.04 10.19
C LYS A 283 -2.44 -8.32 11.24
N VAL A 284 -1.32 -8.93 11.65
CA VAL A 284 -0.38 -8.30 12.59
C VAL A 284 0.15 -6.99 12.01
N LEU A 285 0.60 -6.97 10.76
CA LEU A 285 1.08 -5.75 10.10
C LEU A 285 0.01 -4.67 10.00
N ALA A 286 -1.23 -5.02 9.68
CA ALA A 286 -2.36 -4.10 9.65
C ALA A 286 -2.64 -3.50 11.03
N GLU A 287 -2.65 -4.32 12.09
CA GLU A 287 -2.82 -3.85 13.48
C GLU A 287 -1.66 -2.95 13.93
N ARG A 288 -0.43 -3.23 13.50
CA ARG A 288 0.72 -2.35 13.77
C ARG A 288 0.59 -1.01 13.05
N LYS A 289 0.12 -1.01 11.81
CA LYS A 289 -0.15 0.21 11.05
C LYS A 289 -1.19 1.08 11.74
N THR A 290 -2.30 0.51 12.20
CA THR A 290 -3.33 1.26 12.92
C THR A 290 -2.80 1.82 14.24
N MET A 291 -2.03 1.04 15.00
CA MET A 291 -1.36 1.51 16.22
C MET A 291 -0.41 2.69 15.96
N LEU A 292 0.40 2.63 14.90
CA LEU A 292 1.30 3.73 14.54
C LEU A 292 0.52 5.00 14.14
N ILE A 293 -0.56 4.86 13.38
CA ILE A 293 -1.43 5.99 13.03
C ILE A 293 -2.03 6.63 14.28
N GLN A 294 -2.51 5.82 15.24
CA GLN A 294 -3.04 6.31 16.51
C GLN A 294 -1.98 7.07 17.32
N ASN A 295 -0.75 6.54 17.39
CA ASN A 295 0.35 7.20 18.08
C ASN A 295 0.73 8.54 17.42
N LEU A 296 0.76 8.61 16.08
CA LEU A 296 1.01 9.85 15.33
C LEU A 296 -0.10 10.88 15.57
N GLN A 297 -1.36 10.45 15.60
CA GLN A 297 -2.48 11.33 15.95
C GLN A 297 -2.38 11.84 17.38
N ALA A 298 -2.05 10.97 18.33
CA ALA A 298 -1.83 11.36 19.73
C ALA A 298 -0.68 12.38 19.86
N GLN A 299 0.42 12.20 19.14
CA GLN A 299 1.52 13.16 19.07
C GLN A 299 1.04 14.52 18.55
N SER A 300 0.30 14.54 17.44
CA SER A 300 -0.23 15.78 16.87
C SER A 300 -1.18 16.50 17.83
N ALA A 301 -1.97 15.75 18.61
CA ALA A 301 -2.87 16.30 19.63
C ALA A 301 -2.08 16.86 20.83
N ILE A 302 -1.01 16.19 21.28
CA ILE A 302 -0.12 16.67 22.36
C ILE A 302 0.60 17.96 21.94
N ILE A 303 1.14 18.00 20.71
CA ILE A 303 1.80 19.21 20.19
C ILE A 303 0.80 20.36 20.11
N SER A 304 -0.42 20.09 19.62
CA SER A 304 -1.48 21.10 19.53
C SER A 304 -1.92 21.61 20.89
N SER A 305 -2.04 20.74 21.90
CA SER A 305 -2.42 21.15 23.25
C SER A 305 -1.32 21.98 23.93
N ARG A 306 -0.05 21.61 23.73
CA ARG A 306 1.10 22.38 24.23
C ARG A 306 1.19 23.76 23.57
N LEU A 307 0.95 23.83 22.26
CA LEU A 307 0.88 25.09 21.52
C LEU A 307 -0.29 25.95 22.01
N ALA A 308 -1.46 25.35 22.24
CA ALA A 308 -2.63 26.06 22.78
C ALA A 308 -2.35 26.61 24.20
N ALA A 309 -1.67 25.83 25.06
CA ALA A 309 -1.30 26.27 26.40
C ALA A 309 -0.27 27.41 26.39
N SER A 310 0.75 27.35 25.53
CA SER A 310 1.72 28.45 25.41
C SER A 310 1.09 29.71 24.78
N MET A 311 0.18 29.54 23.82
CA MET A 311 -0.61 30.65 23.28
C MET A 311 -1.49 31.30 24.36
N TYR A 312 -2.08 30.51 25.26
CA TYR A 312 -2.87 31.04 26.36
C TYR A 312 -2.01 31.88 27.32
N ASP A 313 -0.85 31.37 27.76
CA ASP A 313 0.10 32.11 28.61
C ASP A 313 0.59 33.40 27.93
N GLN A 314 0.91 33.33 26.63
CA GLN A 314 1.32 34.51 25.86
C GLN A 314 0.18 35.53 25.69
N ALA A 315 -1.06 35.07 25.47
CA ALA A 315 -2.22 35.94 25.37
C ALA A 315 -2.54 36.63 26.70
N ASP A 316 -2.37 35.95 27.83
CA ASP A 316 -2.56 36.53 29.16
C ASP A 316 -1.52 37.62 29.44
N ARG A 317 -0.24 37.35 29.18
CA ARG A 317 0.83 38.36 29.28
C ARG A 317 0.58 39.56 28.36
N SER A 318 0.18 39.30 27.12
CA SER A 318 -0.20 40.36 26.16
C SER A 318 -1.37 41.20 26.65
N ALA A 319 -2.33 40.59 27.35
CA ALA A 319 -3.45 41.31 27.95
C ALA A 319 -3.00 42.23 29.09
N ILE A 320 -2.08 41.78 29.95
CA ILE A 320 -1.49 42.59 31.02
C ILE A 320 -0.69 43.76 30.44
N GLU A 321 0.16 43.51 29.44
CA GLU A 321 0.91 44.56 28.74
C GLU A 321 -0.04 45.60 28.12
N ALA A 322 -1.14 45.16 27.50
CA ALA A 322 -2.16 46.06 26.96
C ALA A 322 -2.87 46.88 28.05
N ILE A 323 -3.06 46.35 29.26
CA ILE A 323 -3.60 47.11 30.40
C ILE A 323 -2.59 48.15 30.88
N ALA A 324 -1.31 47.79 31.02
CA ALA A 324 -0.26 48.72 31.43
C ALA A 324 -0.14 49.91 30.47
N VAL A 325 -0.15 49.67 29.15
CA VAL A 325 -0.15 50.73 28.13
C VAL A 325 -1.37 51.64 28.30
N ARG A 326 -2.56 51.08 28.58
CA ARG A 326 -3.77 51.89 28.83
C ARG A 326 -3.66 52.76 30.07
N ILE A 327 -2.99 52.31 31.13
CA ILE A 327 -2.79 53.13 32.32
C ILE A 327 -1.87 54.31 32.00
N VAL A 328 -0.74 54.07 31.32
CA VAL A 328 0.20 55.12 30.91
C VAL A 328 -0.47 56.15 30.00
N THR A 329 -1.28 55.71 29.03
CA THR A 329 -2.02 56.64 28.16
C THR A 329 -3.06 57.45 28.93
N ILE A 330 -3.75 56.88 29.91
CA ILE A 330 -4.65 57.64 30.79
C ILE A 330 -3.87 58.68 31.59
N VAL A 331 -2.77 58.30 32.25
CA VAL A 331 -1.95 59.22 33.05
C VAL A 331 -1.42 60.37 32.20
N THR A 332 -0.92 60.09 31.00
CA THR A 332 -0.42 61.13 30.08
C THR A 332 -1.55 62.06 29.60
N VAL A 333 -2.74 61.55 29.27
CA VAL A 333 -3.90 62.39 28.89
C VAL A 333 -4.33 63.33 30.02
N VAL A 334 -4.19 62.93 31.28
CA VAL A 334 -4.49 63.80 32.43
C VAL A 334 -3.40 64.85 32.66
N TYR A 335 -2.13 64.46 32.56
CA TYR A 335 -1.00 65.35 32.87
C TYR A 335 -0.73 66.38 31.76
N LEU A 336 -0.88 65.99 30.49
CA LEU A 336 -0.47 66.81 29.35
C LEU A 336 -1.15 68.20 29.28
N PRO A 337 -2.47 68.34 29.56
CA PRO A 337 -3.13 69.65 29.64
C PRO A 337 -2.62 70.52 30.79
N ALA A 338 -2.38 69.92 31.96
CA ALA A 338 -1.89 70.62 33.14
C ALA A 338 -0.45 71.09 32.94
N THR A 339 0.40 70.25 32.34
CA THR A 339 1.78 70.60 32.00
C THR A 339 1.84 71.68 30.92
N PHE A 340 1.04 71.58 29.85
CA PHE A 340 0.97 72.62 28.83
C PHE A 340 0.56 73.98 29.42
N SER A 341 -0.48 74.00 30.27
CA SER A 341 -0.90 75.20 30.98
C SER A 341 0.22 75.75 31.86
N SER A 342 0.81 74.92 32.73
CA SER A 342 1.92 75.32 33.60
C SER A 342 3.11 75.92 32.84
N THR A 343 3.52 75.29 31.74
CA THR A 343 4.62 75.77 30.89
C THR A 343 4.24 77.06 30.17
N PHE A 344 3.02 77.16 29.63
CA PHE A 344 2.54 78.38 28.96
C PHE A 344 2.55 79.58 29.91
N PHE A 345 2.04 79.42 31.13
CA PHE A 345 2.06 80.46 32.16
C PHE A 345 3.45 80.72 32.76
N SER A 346 4.42 79.83 32.56
CA SER A 346 5.84 80.04 32.93
C SER A 346 6.64 80.77 31.85
N THR A 347 6.09 81.01 30.66
CA THR A 347 6.76 81.80 29.61
C THR A 347 6.48 83.30 29.76
N ASP A 348 7.42 84.14 29.33
CA ASP A 348 7.36 85.63 29.37
C ASP A 348 6.22 86.27 28.55
N VAL A 349 5.33 85.46 27.97
CA VAL A 349 4.11 85.89 27.28
C VAL A 349 3.16 86.62 28.23
N ILE A 350 3.21 86.31 29.54
CA ILE A 350 2.39 86.97 30.56
C ILE A 350 3.31 87.76 31.51
N LYS A 351 3.51 89.05 31.22
CA LYS A 351 4.28 89.94 32.08
C LYS A 351 3.42 90.46 33.22
N TYR A 352 3.76 90.08 34.45
CA TYR A 352 3.18 90.65 35.66
C TYR A 352 3.98 91.90 36.04
N GLN A 353 3.32 93.07 36.09
CA GLN A 353 3.92 94.29 36.60
C GLN A 353 4.04 94.18 38.13
N ASN A 354 5.25 94.43 38.62
CA ASN A 354 5.72 94.42 40.00
C ASN A 354 6.06 93.01 40.53
N GLY A 355 7.34 92.80 40.85
CA GLY A 355 7.96 91.52 41.22
C GLY A 355 7.48 90.92 42.54
N GLU A 356 6.19 90.61 42.64
CA GLU A 356 5.63 89.77 43.69
C GLU A 356 5.70 88.29 43.29
N VAL A 357 6.15 87.47 44.25
CA VAL A 357 6.40 86.02 44.07
C VAL A 357 5.08 85.21 44.00
N PHE A 358 3.91 85.84 44.19
CA PHE A 358 2.60 85.19 44.08
C PHE A 358 1.47 86.18 43.78
N SER A 359 0.76 86.03 42.66
CA SER A 359 -0.39 86.87 42.29
C SER A 359 -1.69 86.06 42.22
N LYS A 360 -2.73 86.49 42.95
CA LYS A 360 -4.07 85.86 42.90
C LYS A 360 -4.68 85.90 41.49
N VAL A 361 -4.40 86.96 40.74
CA VAL A 361 -4.90 87.14 39.37
C VAL A 361 -4.29 86.10 38.42
N ALA A 362 -3.03 85.73 38.62
CA ALA A 362 -2.37 84.66 37.86
C ALA A 362 -3.02 83.30 38.09
N LEU A 363 -3.40 83.02 39.34
CA LEU A 363 -4.07 81.78 39.73
C LEU A 363 -5.48 81.68 39.13
N ASP A 364 -6.25 82.76 39.16
CA ASP A 364 -7.59 82.80 38.57
C ASP A 364 -7.55 82.58 37.05
N ARG A 365 -6.60 83.22 36.35
CA ARG A 365 -6.40 83.03 34.90
C ARG A 365 -5.87 81.64 34.56
N PHE A 366 -5.00 81.09 35.41
CA PHE A 366 -4.54 79.71 35.29
C PHE A 366 -5.69 78.72 35.39
N LEU A 367 -6.60 78.90 36.36
CA LEU A 367 -7.79 78.05 36.51
C LEU A 367 -8.78 78.23 35.36
N GLU A 368 -8.97 79.46 34.87
CA GLU A 368 -9.85 79.79 33.75
C GLU A 368 -9.43 79.10 32.45
N VAL A 369 -8.13 78.89 32.22
CA VAL A 369 -7.60 78.18 31.03
C VAL A 369 -7.49 76.67 31.26
N THR A 370 -7.12 76.24 32.46
CA THR A 370 -6.86 74.83 32.76
C THR A 370 -8.14 74.00 32.83
N LEU A 371 -9.23 74.55 33.39
CA LEU A 371 -10.51 73.85 33.52
C LEU A 371 -11.18 73.52 32.18
N PRO A 372 -11.32 74.44 31.20
CA PRO A 372 -11.89 74.10 29.90
C PRO A 372 -10.98 73.16 29.11
N LEU A 373 -9.65 73.26 29.24
CA LEU A 373 -8.72 72.34 28.59
C LEU A 373 -8.84 70.92 29.18
N MET A 374 -9.03 70.79 30.50
CA MET A 374 -9.38 69.51 31.14
C MET A 374 -10.72 68.98 30.64
N LEU A 375 -11.77 69.82 30.56
CA LEU A 375 -13.06 69.38 30.03
C LEU A 375 -12.93 68.87 28.58
N LEU A 376 -12.18 69.57 27.73
CA LEU A 376 -11.95 69.20 26.34
C LEU A 376 -11.17 67.87 26.20
N THR A 377 -10.31 67.51 27.15
CA THR A 377 -9.57 66.24 27.12
C THR A 377 -10.32 65.09 27.80
N PHE A 378 -10.95 65.34 28.95
CA PHE A 378 -11.65 64.31 29.73
C PHE A 378 -12.99 63.89 29.12
N VAL A 379 -13.76 64.81 28.52
CA VAL A 379 -15.09 64.49 27.97
C VAL A 379 -14.99 63.52 26.78
N PRO A 380 -14.16 63.77 25.75
CA PRO A 380 -14.00 62.82 24.65
C PRO A 380 -13.42 61.48 25.10
N ALA A 381 -12.43 61.50 26.00
CA ALA A 381 -11.84 60.29 26.55
C ALA A 381 -12.86 59.45 27.36
N GLY A 382 -13.68 60.11 28.18
CA GLY A 382 -14.75 59.48 28.95
C GLY A 382 -15.84 58.89 28.07
N VAL A 383 -16.26 59.63 27.03
CA VAL A 383 -17.23 59.15 26.04
C VAL A 383 -16.68 57.94 25.27
N TRP A 384 -15.43 58.01 24.79
CA TRP A 384 -14.76 56.90 24.11
C TRP A 384 -14.65 55.67 25.01
N PHE A 385 -14.23 55.84 26.27
CA PHE A 385 -14.15 54.77 27.26
C PHE A 385 -15.51 54.13 27.53
N TRP A 386 -16.56 54.94 27.66
CA TRP A 386 -17.92 54.44 27.87
C TRP A 386 -18.44 53.63 26.68
N ILE A 387 -18.21 54.12 25.45
CA ILE A 387 -18.57 53.42 24.20
C ILE A 387 -17.84 52.09 24.09
N GLU A 388 -16.52 52.09 24.29
CA GLU A 388 -15.68 50.89 24.21
C GLU A 388 -16.07 49.86 25.27
N ARG A 389 -16.34 50.30 26.51
CA ARG A 389 -16.83 49.44 27.59
C ARG A 389 -18.19 48.82 27.26
N ARG A 390 -19.08 49.58 26.61
CA ARG A 390 -20.41 49.08 26.18
C ARG A 390 -20.28 48.08 25.03
N LYS A 391 -19.36 48.31 24.08
CA LYS A 391 -19.07 47.40 22.96
C LYS A 391 -18.50 46.07 23.46
N ARG A 392 -17.53 46.09 24.36
CA ARG A 392 -16.93 44.88 24.96
C ARG A 392 -17.93 44.04 25.76
N ARG A 393 -18.83 44.68 26.50
CA ARG A 393 -19.91 43.96 27.21
C ARG A 393 -20.81 43.19 26.26
N LYS A 394 -21.12 43.73 25.07
CA LYS A 394 -21.90 43.01 24.04
C LYS A 394 -21.11 41.83 23.46
N THR A 395 -19.83 42.01 23.14
CA THR A 395 -19.00 40.94 22.57
C THR A 395 -18.78 39.80 23.56
N SER A 396 -18.53 40.11 24.84
CA SER A 396 -18.36 39.08 25.89
C SER A 396 -19.66 38.32 26.18
N ARG A 397 -20.82 38.98 26.09
CA ARG A 397 -22.12 38.30 26.24
C ARG A 397 -22.39 37.33 25.08
N ARG A 398 -22.14 37.76 23.84
CA ARG A 398 -22.24 36.89 22.65
C ARG A 398 -21.29 35.70 22.71
N ALA A 399 -20.06 35.89 23.20
CA ALA A 399 -19.10 34.80 23.37
C ALA A 399 -19.55 33.79 24.44
N LYS A 400 -20.14 34.26 25.54
CA LYS A 400 -20.72 33.38 26.57
C LYS A 400 -21.96 32.64 26.06
N GLU A 401 -22.84 33.31 25.32
CA GLU A 401 -24.02 32.70 24.70
C GLU A 401 -23.60 31.62 23.67
N ALA A 402 -22.62 31.90 22.81
CA ALA A 402 -22.08 30.93 21.85
C ALA A 402 -21.36 29.73 22.51
N LEU A 403 -20.68 29.94 23.64
CA LEU A 403 -20.03 28.86 24.38
C LEU A 403 -21.07 27.95 25.08
N VAL A 404 -22.17 28.52 25.59
CA VAL A 404 -23.28 27.76 26.18
C VAL A 404 -24.01 26.92 25.13
N ASP A 405 -24.22 27.45 23.91
CA ASP A 405 -24.80 26.67 22.81
C ASP A 405 -23.92 25.45 22.44
N LEU A 406 -22.60 25.62 22.43
CA LEU A 406 -21.63 24.54 22.13
C LEU A 406 -21.70 23.37 23.13
N PHE A 407 -21.99 23.65 24.41
CA PHE A 407 -22.16 22.63 25.44
C PHE A 407 -23.59 22.10 25.56
N SER A 408 -24.56 22.79 24.98
CA SER A 408 -25.96 22.34 24.97
C SER A 408 -26.19 21.28 23.86
N ASP A 409 -25.50 21.42 22.72
CA ASP A 409 -25.55 20.44 21.62
C ASP A 409 -24.89 19.09 21.97
N GLU A 410 -23.89 19.06 22.87
CA GLU A 410 -23.29 17.79 23.35
C GLU A 410 -24.25 17.00 24.27
N THR A 411 -25.08 17.69 25.07
CA THR A 411 -26.00 17.01 26.01
C THR A 411 -27.24 16.41 25.37
N ASP A 412 -27.67 16.90 24.21
CA ASP A 412 -28.83 16.35 23.48
C ASP A 412 -28.48 15.14 22.59
N CYS A 413 -27.18 14.86 22.36
CA CYS A 413 -26.75 13.74 21.54
C CYS A 413 -26.50 12.44 22.35
N GLU A 414 -26.40 12.50 23.69
CA GLU A 414 -26.28 11.33 24.57
C GLU A 414 -27.64 10.75 25.02
N ALA A 415 -28.77 11.34 24.61
CA ALA A 415 -30.11 10.93 25.06
C ALA A 415 -30.98 10.26 23.97
N LYS A 416 -30.38 9.66 22.92
CA LYS A 416 -31.13 8.89 21.91
C LYS A 416 -30.54 7.53 21.58
#